data_AF-A0A9D1IHZ7-F1
#
_entry.id   AF-A0A9D1IHZ7-F1
#
_cell.length_a   1.000
_cell.length_b   1.000
_cell.length_c   1.000
_cell.angle_alpha   90.00
_cell.angle_beta   90.00
_cell.angle_gamma   90.00
#
_symmetry.space_group_name_H-M   'P 1'
#
loop_
_entity.id
_entity.type
_entity.pdbx_description
1 polymer ?
#
loop_
_entity_poly.entity_id
_entity_poly.type
_entity_poly.pdbx_seq_one_letter_code
_entity_poly.pdbx_strand_id
1 'polypeptide(L)'
;MSTPLCAGLCTSLQKIFPDTAPAFFEPLCFSMLQNERKSFQLAVQAKKGDAVELALSGPLAGFVRASCVRLVPAGLTAPKWADSFYLDKKRKAYPDLLLPLDGDAFAAEFDGWNAVWFELSGELPAGRHTLTVTVRANGAETDLQANIEVLPVKLPQQTLIYTNWFHTDCLMRYYNTEAFSEDYWRITEAFLKTACDYGMNCVLTPLFTPPLDTKVGGERPTVQLVDVTVTGKDSYAFGFEKLEKWVEMAKRCGVRYFEMSHFFTQWGAKHAPKIMAEKDGETVKLFGWETKASGKEYMRFLRALAPALIEEIDRLGIRDRCLFHVSDEPNRSMTRSYKKAAKPVHELFGDFKIVDALSEYKLYAKGLIETPIPANDHVQKFIGRVPELWTYYCCSQAAHNVSNRFFAMPSMRNRVLGLQLYKFGVKGFLHWGYNFYFSQYSIREIDPFAVTDAGGAFSSGDSFVVYPGKDGTPLLSLRLPVFMDGLQDMRALQLLESLAGREKALAVLEEGLTKPLTFRDYPHEDEWLLDVRERVNRAISEYAGKAAKEEG
;
A
#
# COMPACT_ATOMS: atom_id res chain seq x y z
N MET A 1 45.51 -11.83 15.82
CA MET A 1 45.01 -10.65 15.09
C MET A 1 43.55 -10.90 14.86
N SER A 2 42.66 -10.10 15.44
CA SER A 2 41.22 -10.22 15.18
C SER A 2 40.97 -9.93 13.70
N THR A 3 40.21 -10.79 13.04
CA THR A 3 39.74 -10.52 11.67
C THR A 3 38.89 -9.24 11.72
N PRO A 4 39.12 -8.25 10.84
CA PRO A 4 38.30 -7.05 10.82
C PRO A 4 36.83 -7.41 10.59
N LEU A 5 35.93 -6.70 11.27
CA LEU A 5 34.50 -6.86 11.10
C LEU A 5 34.13 -6.46 9.67
N CYS A 6 33.59 -7.39 8.88
CA CYS A 6 33.15 -7.11 7.52
C CYS A 6 31.72 -6.55 7.58
N ALA A 7 31.59 -5.23 7.45
CA ALA A 7 30.31 -4.52 7.50
C ALA A 7 30.35 -3.30 6.58
N GLY A 8 29.20 -2.87 6.07
CA GLY A 8 29.09 -1.70 5.20
C GLY A 8 27.65 -1.21 5.06
N LEU A 9 27.48 0.04 4.61
CA LEU A 9 26.17 0.64 4.37
C LEU A 9 25.70 0.37 2.93
N CYS A 10 24.42 0.09 2.79
CA CYS A 10 23.73 -0.22 1.54
C CYS A 10 22.51 0.68 1.35
N THR A 11 22.01 0.76 0.12
CA THR A 11 20.76 1.47 -0.18
C THR A 11 19.55 0.67 0.32
N SER A 12 18.39 1.32 0.46
CA SER A 12 17.11 0.67 0.76
C SER A 12 16.58 -0.22 -0.37
N LEU A 13 17.15 -0.12 -1.58
CA LEU A 13 16.68 -0.86 -2.76
C LEU A 13 17.27 -2.27 -2.83
N GLN A 14 18.43 -2.50 -2.21
CA GLN A 14 19.06 -3.80 -2.19
C GLN A 14 18.34 -4.77 -1.25
N LYS A 15 18.09 -6.01 -1.70
CA LYS A 15 17.68 -7.11 -0.81
C LYS A 15 18.90 -7.92 -0.40
N ILE A 16 19.30 -7.81 0.85
CA ILE A 16 20.53 -8.43 1.38
C ILE A 16 20.23 -9.88 1.78
N PHE A 17 20.85 -10.83 1.08
CA PHE A 17 20.74 -12.26 1.41
C PHE A 17 21.98 -12.72 2.18
N PRO A 18 21.84 -13.70 3.10
CA PRO A 18 22.98 -14.17 3.90
C PRO A 18 24.16 -14.72 3.11
N ASP A 19 23.87 -15.28 1.93
CA ASP A 19 24.82 -15.99 1.06
C ASP A 19 25.40 -15.13 -0.08
N THR A 20 24.99 -13.87 -0.19
CA THR A 20 25.35 -12.99 -1.33
C THR A 20 25.98 -11.71 -0.81
N ALA A 21 27.18 -11.40 -1.27
CA ALA A 21 27.84 -10.14 -0.93
C ALA A 21 26.99 -8.94 -1.39
N PRO A 22 26.64 -8.02 -0.48
CA PRO A 22 25.91 -6.80 -0.83
C PRO A 22 26.85 -5.78 -1.49
N ALA A 23 26.26 -4.72 -2.04
CA ALA A 23 26.99 -3.61 -2.61
C ALA A 23 27.11 -2.52 -1.55
N PHE A 24 28.34 -2.11 -1.24
CA PHE A 24 28.59 -1.07 -0.25
C PHE A 24 28.73 0.30 -0.90
N PHE A 25 28.27 1.30 -0.15
CA PHE A 25 28.39 2.71 -0.48
C PHE A 25 29.09 3.38 0.69
N GLU A 26 30.38 3.67 0.55
CA GLU A 26 31.23 4.17 1.63
C GLU A 26 31.99 5.44 1.20
N PRO A 27 31.60 6.63 1.72
CA PRO A 27 30.41 6.88 2.54
C PRO A 27 29.11 6.76 1.74
N LEU A 28 28.02 6.37 2.39
CA LEU A 28 26.69 6.40 1.78
C LEU A 28 26.25 7.86 1.69
N CYS A 29 25.88 8.33 0.51
CA CYS A 29 25.52 9.74 0.31
C CYS A 29 24.12 9.87 -0.31
N PHE A 30 23.29 10.75 0.25
CA PHE A 30 22.00 11.09 -0.34
C PHE A 30 21.44 12.43 0.18
N SER A 31 20.50 13.01 -0.55
CA SER A 31 19.75 14.19 -0.10
C SER A 31 18.27 13.85 0.19
N MET A 32 17.61 14.64 1.02
CA MET A 32 16.18 14.54 1.34
C MET A 32 15.59 15.88 1.77
N LEU A 33 14.27 15.98 1.77
CA LEU A 33 13.51 17.14 2.27
C LEU A 33 13.15 16.94 3.75
N GLN A 34 12.87 18.03 4.47
CA GLN A 34 12.81 18.03 5.95
C GLN A 34 11.76 17.10 6.54
N ASN A 35 10.63 16.93 5.85
CA ASN A 35 9.49 16.12 6.30
C ASN A 35 9.40 14.77 5.58
N GLU A 36 10.48 14.33 4.94
CA GLU A 36 10.55 13.01 4.33
C GLU A 36 10.87 11.92 5.35
N ARG A 37 10.39 10.72 5.04
CA ARG A 37 10.98 9.48 5.54
C ARG A 37 12.03 9.03 4.54
N LYS A 38 13.16 8.50 4.98
CA LYS A 38 14.15 7.90 4.07
C LYS A 38 14.84 6.74 4.75
N SER A 39 15.08 5.69 3.97
CA SER A 39 15.69 4.47 4.49
C SER A 39 17.00 4.11 3.83
N PHE A 40 17.83 3.40 4.57
CA PHE A 40 19.06 2.74 4.12
C PHE A 40 19.31 1.51 4.99
N GLN A 41 20.35 0.72 4.68
CA GLN A 41 20.63 -0.52 5.38
C GLN A 41 22.08 -0.60 5.83
N LEU A 42 22.31 -1.30 6.93
CA LEU A 42 23.59 -1.91 7.27
C LEU A 42 23.56 -3.37 6.82
N ALA A 43 24.65 -3.85 6.23
CA ALA A 43 24.94 -5.27 6.15
C ALA A 43 26.20 -5.59 6.96
N VAL A 44 26.15 -6.66 7.76
CA VAL A 44 27.25 -7.11 8.61
C VAL A 44 27.41 -8.63 8.50
N GLN A 45 28.66 -9.07 8.37
CA GLN A 45 28.99 -10.48 8.37
C GLN A 45 29.16 -10.99 9.81
N ALA A 46 28.40 -12.01 10.18
CA ALA A 46 28.44 -12.62 11.50
C ALA A 46 28.13 -14.12 11.41
N LYS A 47 28.41 -14.89 12.46
CA LYS A 47 27.91 -16.26 12.60
C LYS A 47 26.56 -16.23 13.29
N LYS A 48 25.73 -17.23 12.99
CA LYS A 48 24.45 -17.39 13.68
C LYS A 48 24.65 -17.46 15.19
N GLY A 49 23.95 -16.60 15.92
CA GLY A 49 24.01 -16.49 17.37
C GLY A 49 25.03 -15.48 17.89
N ASP A 50 25.92 -14.94 17.04
CA ASP A 50 26.82 -13.86 17.44
C ASP A 50 26.01 -12.62 17.83
N ALA A 51 26.39 -11.96 18.93
CA ALA A 51 25.84 -10.66 19.30
C ALA A 51 26.48 -9.56 18.44
N VAL A 52 25.64 -8.75 17.84
CA VAL A 52 26.03 -7.55 17.08
C VAL A 52 25.41 -6.35 17.78
N GLU A 53 26.26 -5.43 18.25
CA GLU A 53 25.86 -4.18 18.87
C GLU A 53 26.01 -3.02 17.89
N LEU A 54 25.12 -2.04 17.99
CA LEU A 54 24.99 -0.88 17.12
C LEU A 54 24.90 0.38 17.95
N ALA A 55 25.74 1.36 17.67
CA ALA A 55 25.59 2.70 18.21
C ALA A 55 25.44 3.72 17.08
N LEU A 56 24.44 4.61 17.21
CA LEU A 56 24.21 5.70 16.27
C LEU A 56 24.68 7.00 16.90
N SER A 57 25.46 7.78 16.15
CA SER A 57 25.90 9.10 16.59
C SER A 57 25.84 10.13 15.46
N GLY A 58 25.79 11.41 15.85
CA GLY A 58 25.62 12.54 14.94
C GLY A 58 24.25 13.20 15.07
N PRO A 59 24.04 14.36 14.40
CA PRO A 59 22.85 15.19 14.61
C PRO A 59 21.52 14.52 14.25
N LEU A 60 21.55 13.49 13.40
CA LEU A 60 20.36 12.77 12.95
C LEU A 60 20.07 11.48 13.73
N ALA A 61 20.92 11.07 14.68
CA ALA A 61 20.79 9.78 15.37
C ALA A 61 19.43 9.60 16.07
N GLY A 62 18.90 10.66 16.71
CA GLY A 62 17.61 10.64 17.39
C GLY A 62 16.38 10.55 16.46
N PHE A 63 16.58 10.63 15.14
CA PHE A 63 15.52 10.52 14.14
C PHE A 63 15.50 9.15 13.45
N VAL A 64 16.40 8.24 13.82
CA VAL A 64 16.54 6.92 13.22
C VAL A 64 15.77 5.89 14.02
N ARG A 65 14.97 5.10 13.31
CA ARG A 65 14.43 3.82 13.81
C ARG A 65 15.17 2.68 13.13
N ALA A 66 15.53 1.67 13.91
CA ALA A 66 16.31 0.53 13.44
C ALA A 66 15.52 -0.78 13.59
N SER A 67 15.57 -1.63 12.56
CA SER A 67 14.90 -2.92 12.52
C SER A 67 15.78 -3.99 11.90
N CYS A 68 15.88 -5.16 12.50
CA CYS A 68 16.46 -6.33 11.83
C CYS A 68 15.62 -6.73 10.62
N VAL A 69 16.27 -6.96 9.49
CA VAL A 69 15.62 -7.50 8.29
C VAL A 69 15.64 -9.02 8.36
N ARG A 70 14.46 -9.62 8.48
CA ARG A 70 14.28 -11.08 8.61
C ARG A 70 13.90 -11.67 7.26
N LEU A 71 14.42 -12.87 6.98
CA LEU A 71 13.99 -13.66 5.84
C LEU A 71 12.62 -14.29 6.13
N VAL A 72 11.70 -14.16 5.18
CA VAL A 72 10.36 -14.72 5.26
C VAL A 72 10.20 -15.79 4.17
N PRO A 73 9.61 -16.96 4.48
CA PRO A 73 9.35 -18.01 3.50
C PRO A 73 8.59 -17.49 2.26
N ALA A 74 8.98 -17.99 1.09
CA ALA A 74 8.34 -17.72 -0.19
C ALA A 74 7.99 -19.04 -0.88
N GLY A 75 6.71 -19.31 -1.03
CA GLY A 75 6.20 -20.50 -1.72
C GLY A 75 6.23 -20.28 -3.23
N LEU A 76 5.24 -19.57 -3.76
CA LEU A 76 5.22 -19.10 -5.15
C LEU A 76 6.04 -17.82 -5.31
N THR A 77 7.26 -17.92 -5.85
CA THR A 77 8.16 -16.76 -6.04
C THR A 77 7.87 -15.95 -7.28
N ALA A 78 7.61 -16.64 -8.40
CA ALA A 78 7.25 -16.04 -9.68
C ALA A 78 6.38 -17.03 -10.48
N PRO A 79 5.33 -16.54 -11.16
CA PRO A 79 4.51 -17.39 -12.01
C PRO A 79 5.26 -17.75 -13.31
N LYS A 80 4.76 -18.76 -14.04
CA LYS A 80 5.40 -19.27 -15.26
C LYS A 80 5.53 -18.22 -16.38
N TRP A 81 4.63 -17.24 -16.42
CA TRP A 81 4.62 -16.17 -17.42
C TRP A 81 5.42 -14.93 -17.00
N ALA A 82 6.15 -15.00 -15.88
CA ALA A 82 6.92 -13.88 -15.38
C ALA A 82 8.01 -13.44 -16.37
N ASP A 83 8.23 -12.13 -16.49
CA ASP A 83 9.36 -11.58 -17.23
C ASP A 83 10.71 -11.88 -16.53
N SER A 84 11.81 -11.39 -17.12
CA SER A 84 13.16 -11.60 -16.58
C SER A 84 13.55 -10.65 -15.46
N PHE A 85 12.77 -9.61 -15.17
CA PHE A 85 13.14 -8.57 -14.20
C PHE A 85 12.76 -8.96 -12.77
N TYR A 86 13.44 -10.00 -12.29
CA TYR A 86 13.29 -10.61 -10.98
C TYR A 86 14.68 -10.88 -10.39
N LEU A 87 14.74 -10.95 -9.07
CA LEU A 87 15.85 -11.56 -8.34
C LEU A 87 15.84 -13.10 -8.56
N ASP A 88 16.71 -13.84 -7.87
CA ASP A 88 16.75 -15.29 -7.99
C ASP A 88 15.45 -15.97 -7.55
N LYS A 89 14.63 -16.33 -8.54
CA LYS A 89 13.33 -16.99 -8.40
C LYS A 89 13.39 -18.35 -7.67
N LYS A 90 14.57 -18.97 -7.52
CA LYS A 90 14.73 -20.28 -6.87
C LYS A 90 14.81 -20.20 -5.36
N ARG A 91 15.05 -19.02 -4.79
CA ARG A 91 15.15 -18.82 -3.34
C ARG A 91 13.84 -19.20 -2.63
N LYS A 92 13.97 -19.76 -1.42
CA LYS A 92 12.85 -20.22 -0.59
C LYS A 92 12.44 -19.23 0.49
N ALA A 93 13.22 -18.18 0.69
CA ALA A 93 12.91 -17.08 1.59
C ALA A 93 13.55 -15.80 1.07
N TYR A 94 12.94 -14.66 1.41
CA TYR A 94 13.38 -13.34 0.97
C TYR A 94 13.41 -12.37 2.16
N PRO A 95 14.37 -11.43 2.20
CA PRO A 95 14.35 -10.34 3.17
C PRO A 95 13.07 -9.51 2.97
N ASP A 96 12.20 -9.48 3.98
CA ASP A 96 10.96 -8.69 3.92
C ASP A 96 10.52 -8.18 5.29
N LEU A 97 10.47 -9.02 6.33
CA LEU A 97 9.98 -8.59 7.64
C LEU A 97 10.98 -7.66 8.33
N LEU A 98 10.54 -6.45 8.68
CA LEU A 98 11.28 -5.51 9.51
C LEU A 98 10.87 -5.70 10.97
N LEU A 99 11.73 -6.34 11.75
CA LEU A 99 11.53 -6.54 13.18
C LEU A 99 12.25 -5.43 13.96
N PRO A 100 11.54 -4.52 14.65
CA PRO A 100 12.17 -3.45 15.42
C PRO A 100 13.22 -3.98 16.39
N LEU A 101 14.32 -3.24 16.55
CA LEU A 101 15.33 -3.56 17.54
C LEU A 101 14.84 -3.18 18.94
N ASP A 102 14.89 -4.14 19.86
CA ASP A 102 14.70 -3.90 21.29
C ASP A 102 16.07 -3.53 21.91
N GLY A 103 16.46 -2.27 21.77
CA GLY A 103 17.75 -1.75 22.25
C GLY A 103 18.78 -1.56 21.15
N ASP A 104 20.06 -1.72 21.51
CA ASP A 104 21.22 -1.42 20.67
C ASP A 104 21.95 -2.68 20.18
N ALA A 105 21.34 -3.86 20.32
CA ALA A 105 21.97 -5.12 19.90
C ALA A 105 20.97 -6.11 19.31
N PHE A 106 21.48 -7.03 18.49
CA PHE A 106 20.74 -8.19 18.01
C PHE A 106 21.63 -9.42 17.92
N ALA A 107 21.01 -10.60 17.99
CA ALA A 107 21.68 -11.85 17.66
C ALA A 107 21.58 -12.10 16.15
N ALA A 108 22.71 -12.32 15.48
CA ALA A 108 22.75 -12.69 14.08
C ALA A 108 21.92 -13.97 13.85
N GLU A 109 20.99 -13.93 12.89
CA GLU A 109 20.10 -15.06 12.61
C GLU A 109 20.74 -16.07 11.66
N PHE A 110 21.65 -15.59 10.81
CA PHE A 110 22.27 -16.36 9.74
C PHE A 110 23.80 -16.33 9.86
N ASP A 111 24.41 -17.42 9.42
CA ASP A 111 25.81 -17.38 9.02
C ASP A 111 25.94 -16.56 7.73
N GLY A 112 26.87 -15.62 7.72
CA GLY A 112 27.08 -14.70 6.58
C GLY A 112 26.44 -13.34 6.85
N TRP A 113 25.77 -12.77 5.85
CA TRP A 113 25.25 -11.41 5.91
C TRP A 113 23.94 -11.31 6.70
N ASN A 114 23.93 -10.41 7.67
CA ASN A 114 22.75 -9.99 8.41
C ASN A 114 22.50 -8.51 8.12
N ALA A 115 21.23 -8.09 8.06
CA ALA A 115 20.87 -6.75 7.66
C ALA A 115 20.04 -6.02 8.73
N VAL A 116 20.33 -4.74 8.90
CA VAL A 116 19.55 -3.82 9.73
C VAL A 116 19.06 -2.67 8.86
N TRP A 117 17.76 -2.46 8.86
CA TRP A 117 17.08 -1.38 8.19
C TRP A 117 17.05 -0.15 9.10
N PHE A 118 17.52 0.97 8.58
CA PHE A 118 17.41 2.27 9.23
C PHE A 118 16.38 3.12 8.50
N GLU A 119 15.45 3.72 9.24
CA GLU A 119 14.52 4.72 8.71
C GLU A 119 14.69 6.04 9.47
N LEU A 120 15.08 7.08 8.73
CA LEU A 120 15.04 8.47 9.18
C LEU A 120 13.62 9.00 8.99
N SER A 121 13.06 9.64 10.01
CA SER A 121 11.74 10.27 9.93
C SER A 121 11.58 11.38 10.96
N GLY A 122 10.67 12.32 10.69
CA GLY A 122 10.34 13.43 11.60
C GLY A 122 10.53 14.79 10.94
N GLU A 123 10.73 15.82 11.75
CA GLU A 123 11.09 17.16 11.30
C GLU A 123 12.61 17.31 11.38
N LEU A 124 13.30 16.96 10.28
CA LEU A 124 14.75 16.86 10.25
C LEU A 124 15.40 18.26 10.18
N PRO A 125 16.50 18.49 10.93
CA PRO A 125 17.24 19.75 10.85
C PRO A 125 17.83 19.92 9.45
N ALA A 126 17.61 21.08 8.81
CA ALA A 126 18.19 21.37 7.50
C ALA A 126 19.72 21.47 7.57
N GLY A 127 20.39 21.19 6.46
CA GLY A 127 21.85 21.24 6.32
C GLY A 127 22.48 19.89 6.02
N ARG A 128 23.81 19.88 6.03
CA ARG A 128 24.60 18.67 5.81
C ARG A 128 24.94 18.03 7.15
N HIS A 129 24.65 16.75 7.26
CA HIS A 129 24.86 15.96 8.47
C HIS A 129 25.65 14.71 8.14
N THR A 130 26.45 14.26 9.09
CA THR A 130 27.05 12.93 9.08
C THR A 130 26.39 12.12 10.18
N LEU A 131 25.83 10.98 9.80
CA LEU A 131 25.34 9.95 10.71
C LEU A 131 26.39 8.83 10.72
N THR A 132 26.90 8.52 11.91
CA THR A 132 27.85 7.42 12.11
C THR A 132 27.13 6.22 12.71
N VAL A 133 27.29 5.06 12.08
CA VAL A 133 26.84 3.76 12.56
C VAL A 133 28.08 2.99 13.02
N THR A 134 28.26 2.89 14.34
CA THR A 134 29.31 2.06 14.94
C THR A 134 28.77 0.65 15.11
N VAL A 135 29.47 -0.34 14.56
CA VAL A 135 29.09 -1.76 14.65
C VAL A 135 30.15 -2.50 15.45
N ARG A 136 29.72 -3.23 16.49
CA ARG A 136 30.60 -4.10 17.29
C ARG A 136 30.12 -5.52 17.21
N ALA A 137 31.04 -6.43 16.91
CA ALA A 137 30.78 -7.87 16.98
C ALA A 137 32.10 -8.61 17.20
N ASN A 138 32.07 -9.69 17.99
CA ASN A 138 33.21 -10.58 18.20
C ASN A 138 34.52 -9.87 18.63
N GLY A 139 34.41 -8.80 19.42
CA GLY A 139 35.56 -8.01 19.89
C GLY A 139 36.21 -7.12 18.82
N ALA A 140 35.59 -6.97 17.65
CA ALA A 140 35.94 -5.99 16.63
C ALA A 140 34.91 -4.86 16.57
N GLU A 141 35.35 -3.67 16.20
CA GLU A 141 34.54 -2.46 16.04
C GLU A 141 34.86 -1.81 14.69
N THR A 142 33.85 -1.27 14.02
CA THR A 142 34.03 -0.44 12.82
C THR A 142 33.00 0.68 12.78
N ASP A 143 33.39 1.84 12.24
CA ASP A 143 32.53 3.00 12.05
C ASP A 143 32.19 3.16 10.58
N LEU A 144 30.89 3.30 10.28
CA LEU A 144 30.37 3.50 8.93
C LEU A 144 29.63 4.83 8.87
N GLN A 145 29.80 5.58 7.77
CA GLN A 145 29.25 6.94 7.66
C GLN A 145 28.22 7.08 6.54
N ALA A 146 27.10 7.70 6.88
CA ALA A 146 26.13 8.24 5.94
C ALA A 146 26.18 9.78 5.93
N ASN A 147 26.47 10.37 4.78
CA ASN A 147 26.46 11.82 4.55
C ASN A 147 25.12 12.24 3.95
N ILE A 148 24.38 13.04 4.70
CA ILE A 148 22.97 13.33 4.43
C ILE A 148 22.79 14.83 4.28
N GLU A 149 22.28 15.27 3.12
CA GLU A 149 21.89 16.66 2.90
C GLU A 149 20.36 16.82 3.06
N VAL A 150 19.95 17.46 4.16
CA VAL A 150 18.54 17.80 4.40
C VAL A 150 18.27 19.19 3.83
N LEU A 151 17.53 19.25 2.73
CA LEU A 151 17.16 20.50 2.07
C LEU A 151 16.15 21.28 2.94
N PRO A 152 16.25 22.62 3.05
CA PRO A 152 15.35 23.46 3.86
C PRO A 152 14.00 23.71 3.18
N VAL A 153 13.41 22.65 2.63
CA VAL A 153 12.10 22.66 1.95
C VAL A 153 11.33 21.40 2.36
N LYS A 154 10.00 21.47 2.29
CA LYS A 154 9.10 20.37 2.65
C LYS A 154 8.39 19.83 1.43
N LEU A 155 8.17 18.51 1.38
CA LEU A 155 7.27 17.92 0.41
C LEU A 155 5.86 18.49 0.58
N PRO A 156 5.15 18.80 -0.53
CA PRO A 156 3.76 19.23 -0.51
C PRO A 156 2.87 18.11 0.01
N GLN A 157 1.64 18.43 0.44
CA GLN A 157 0.68 17.41 0.84
C GLN A 157 0.41 16.41 -0.30
N GLN A 158 0.27 15.13 0.02
CA GLN A 158 -0.09 14.12 -0.97
C GLN A 158 -1.45 14.42 -1.61
N THR A 159 -1.46 14.54 -2.94
CA THR A 159 -2.69 14.71 -3.73
C THR A 159 -3.22 13.40 -4.31
N LEU A 160 -2.35 12.38 -4.45
CA LEU A 160 -2.75 11.05 -4.89
C LEU A 160 -3.71 10.42 -3.87
N ILE A 161 -4.87 9.97 -4.34
CA ILE A 161 -5.78 9.16 -3.52
C ILE A 161 -5.24 7.73 -3.54
N TYR A 162 -4.75 7.25 -2.42
CA TYR A 162 -4.16 5.92 -2.29
C TYR A 162 -5.00 5.06 -1.35
N THR A 163 -5.56 4.00 -1.92
CA THR A 163 -6.22 2.91 -1.18
C THR A 163 -5.41 1.62 -1.30
N ASN A 164 -5.18 0.96 -0.18
CA ASN A 164 -4.68 -0.41 -0.14
C ASN A 164 -5.62 -1.18 0.77
N TRP A 165 -6.45 -2.05 0.20
CA TRP A 165 -7.63 -2.53 0.91
C TRP A 165 -7.27 -3.16 2.26
N PHE A 166 -7.96 -2.64 3.27
CA PHE A 166 -7.74 -2.90 4.68
C PHE A 166 -8.77 -3.92 5.17
N HIS A 167 -8.31 -5.13 5.49
CA HIS A 167 -9.14 -6.28 5.80
C HIS A 167 -9.22 -6.48 7.32
N THR A 168 -10.16 -5.81 7.97
CA THR A 168 -10.30 -5.89 9.44
C THR A 168 -10.81 -7.25 9.91
N ASP A 169 -11.51 -7.98 9.04
CA ASP A 169 -11.93 -9.35 9.30
C ASP A 169 -10.72 -10.30 9.38
N CYS A 170 -9.65 -10.06 8.60
CA CYS A 170 -8.39 -10.78 8.75
C CYS A 170 -7.75 -10.52 10.13
N LEU A 171 -7.78 -9.28 10.62
CA LEU A 171 -7.27 -8.95 11.97
C LEU A 171 -8.11 -9.63 13.04
N MET A 172 -9.43 -9.54 12.93
CA MET A 172 -10.37 -10.18 13.86
C MET A 172 -10.10 -11.68 13.97
N ARG A 173 -9.89 -12.38 12.84
CA ARG A 173 -9.58 -13.81 12.83
C ARG A 173 -8.20 -14.11 13.39
N TYR A 174 -7.16 -13.38 12.96
CA TYR A 174 -5.79 -13.63 13.40
C TYR A 174 -5.63 -13.45 14.91
N TYR A 175 -6.18 -12.37 15.46
CA TYR A 175 -6.10 -12.05 16.90
C TYR A 175 -7.23 -12.67 17.73
N ASN A 176 -8.13 -13.43 17.10
CA ASN A 176 -9.27 -14.09 17.73
C ASN A 176 -10.12 -13.12 18.60
N THR A 177 -10.40 -11.93 18.06
CA THR A 177 -11.27 -10.95 18.73
C THR A 177 -12.72 -11.11 18.27
N GLU A 178 -13.67 -10.71 19.10
CA GLU A 178 -15.05 -10.50 18.63
C GLU A 178 -15.12 -9.25 17.74
N ALA A 179 -16.02 -9.25 16.75
CA ALA A 179 -16.23 -8.09 15.89
C ALA A 179 -16.67 -6.88 16.74
N PHE A 180 -15.99 -5.74 16.56
CA PHE A 180 -16.30 -4.47 17.24
C PHE A 180 -16.13 -4.47 18.76
N SER A 181 -15.43 -5.46 19.34
CA SER A 181 -14.95 -5.38 20.73
C SER A 181 -13.88 -4.28 20.88
N GLU A 182 -13.55 -3.93 22.12
CA GLU A 182 -12.50 -2.91 22.38
C GLU A 182 -11.13 -3.33 21.82
N ASP A 183 -10.77 -4.62 21.90
CA ASP A 183 -9.54 -5.13 21.28
C ASP A 183 -9.59 -5.06 19.75
N TYR A 184 -10.75 -5.35 19.12
CA TYR A 184 -10.91 -5.17 17.68
C TYR A 184 -10.65 -3.72 17.28
N TRP A 185 -11.22 -2.75 17.98
CA TRP A 185 -11.03 -1.32 17.66
C TRP A 185 -9.59 -0.87 17.85
N ARG A 186 -8.96 -1.27 18.97
CA ARG A 186 -7.55 -0.94 19.27
C ARG A 186 -6.59 -1.46 18.19
N ILE A 187 -6.73 -2.73 17.81
CA ILE A 187 -5.89 -3.36 16.79
C ILE A 187 -6.16 -2.73 15.41
N THR A 188 -7.42 -2.50 15.08
CA THR A 188 -7.82 -1.85 13.82
C THR A 188 -7.21 -0.46 13.70
N GLU A 189 -7.27 0.36 14.77
CA GLU A 189 -6.68 1.70 14.80
C GLU A 189 -5.15 1.65 14.65
N ALA A 190 -4.46 0.73 15.33
CA ALA A 190 -3.00 0.59 15.22
C ALA A 190 -2.55 0.26 13.78
N PHE A 191 -3.26 -0.66 13.11
CA PHE A 191 -2.97 -1.02 11.73
C PHE A 191 -3.31 0.10 10.74
N LEU A 192 -4.45 0.77 10.92
CA LEU A 192 -4.86 1.87 10.05
C LEU A 192 -3.95 3.09 10.21
N LYS A 193 -3.53 3.40 11.43
CA LYS A 193 -2.56 4.47 11.71
C LYS A 193 -1.26 4.22 10.97
N THR A 194 -0.74 2.99 11.02
CA THR A 194 0.46 2.60 10.29
C THR A 194 0.27 2.73 8.78
N ALA A 195 -0.88 2.31 8.25
CA ALA A 195 -1.18 2.46 6.83
C ALA A 195 -1.11 3.94 6.40
N CYS A 196 -1.66 4.84 7.23
CA CYS A 196 -1.64 6.29 6.98
C CYS A 196 -0.24 6.89 7.12
N ASP A 197 0.57 6.42 8.07
CA ASP A 197 1.96 6.85 8.25
C ASP A 197 2.86 6.52 7.05
N TYR A 198 2.46 5.52 6.25
CA TYR A 198 3.09 5.12 4.99
C TYR A 198 2.26 5.50 3.75
N GLY A 199 1.44 6.55 3.88
CA GLY A 199 0.86 7.28 2.75
C GLY A 199 -0.55 6.87 2.33
N MET A 200 -1.16 5.83 2.92
CA MET A 200 -2.56 5.51 2.65
C MET A 200 -3.46 6.64 3.14
N ASN A 201 -4.37 7.13 2.30
CA ASN A 201 -5.28 8.21 2.67
C ASN A 201 -6.74 7.93 2.29
N CYS A 202 -7.02 6.77 1.72
CA CYS A 202 -8.34 6.25 1.39
C CYS A 202 -8.50 4.87 2.02
N VAL A 203 -9.57 4.64 2.79
CA VAL A 203 -9.80 3.36 3.48
C VAL A 203 -11.07 2.68 2.98
N LEU A 204 -10.96 1.38 2.67
CA LEU A 204 -12.11 0.53 2.44
C LEU A 204 -12.95 0.45 3.72
N THR A 205 -14.18 0.93 3.64
CA THR A 205 -15.14 1.05 4.74
C THR A 205 -16.16 -0.07 4.60
N PRO A 206 -16.10 -1.11 5.46
CA PRO A 206 -16.97 -2.29 5.37
C PRO A 206 -18.39 -1.98 5.87
N LEU A 207 -19.17 -1.24 5.07
CA LEU A 207 -20.59 -1.02 5.34
C LEU A 207 -21.29 -2.36 5.59
N PHE A 208 -20.95 -3.35 4.76
CA PHE A 208 -21.34 -4.76 4.90
C PHE A 208 -20.12 -5.68 4.78
N THR A 209 -20.32 -6.97 5.02
CA THR A 209 -19.26 -7.98 4.93
C THR A 209 -18.65 -7.95 3.52
N PRO A 210 -17.34 -7.64 3.37
CA PRO A 210 -16.73 -7.43 2.05
C PRO A 210 -16.91 -8.65 1.13
N PRO A 211 -17.47 -8.49 -0.09
CA PRO A 211 -17.71 -9.61 -1.00
C PRO A 211 -16.52 -9.85 -1.95
N LEU A 212 -15.30 -9.61 -1.45
CA LEU A 212 -14.04 -9.58 -2.22
C LEU A 212 -13.20 -10.81 -1.92
N ASP A 213 -12.60 -11.38 -2.96
CA ASP A 213 -11.85 -12.64 -2.97
C ASP A 213 -12.50 -13.70 -2.07
N THR A 214 -13.79 -13.98 -2.34
CA THR A 214 -14.61 -14.91 -1.56
C THR A 214 -15.10 -16.04 -2.46
N LYS A 215 -14.96 -17.28 -2.00
CA LYS A 215 -15.43 -18.47 -2.73
C LYS A 215 -16.91 -18.30 -3.07
N VAL A 216 -17.28 -18.65 -4.30
CA VAL A 216 -18.69 -18.67 -4.73
C VAL A 216 -19.51 -19.56 -3.79
N GLY A 217 -20.54 -18.97 -3.17
CA GLY A 217 -21.38 -19.63 -2.17
C GLY A 217 -20.78 -19.72 -0.76
N GLY A 218 -19.57 -19.21 -0.55
CA GLY A 218 -18.91 -19.11 0.76
C GLY A 218 -19.09 -17.74 1.40
N GLU A 219 -18.69 -17.60 2.65
CA GLU A 219 -18.83 -16.36 3.40
C GLU A 219 -17.52 -16.03 4.12
N ARG A 220 -17.17 -14.74 4.17
CA ARG A 220 -16.14 -14.22 5.06
C ARG A 220 -16.73 -13.98 6.46
N PRO A 221 -15.88 -13.90 7.50
CA PRO A 221 -16.32 -13.48 8.82
C PRO A 221 -17.09 -12.15 8.76
N THR A 222 -18.19 -12.06 9.49
CA THR A 222 -19.08 -10.90 9.42
C THR A 222 -18.41 -9.68 10.05
N VAL A 223 -18.12 -8.68 9.23
CA VAL A 223 -17.79 -7.31 9.65
C VAL A 223 -18.70 -6.37 8.89
N GLN A 224 -19.64 -5.74 9.59
CA GLN A 224 -20.69 -4.89 9.03
C GLN A 224 -20.87 -3.66 9.92
N LEU A 225 -20.57 -2.48 9.38
CA LEU A 225 -20.67 -1.21 10.10
C LEU A 225 -22.08 -0.63 10.13
N VAL A 226 -22.97 -1.07 9.24
CA VAL A 226 -24.36 -0.62 9.20
C VAL A 226 -25.24 -1.68 9.86
N ASP A 227 -25.84 -1.37 11.00
CA ASP A 227 -26.84 -2.23 11.60
C ASP A 227 -28.16 -2.16 10.82
N VAL A 228 -28.83 -3.30 10.66
CA VAL A 228 -30.06 -3.42 9.87
C VAL A 228 -31.13 -4.10 10.72
N THR A 229 -32.28 -3.45 10.89
CA THR A 229 -33.45 -4.03 11.56
C THR A 229 -34.60 -4.13 10.58
N VAL A 230 -35.21 -5.31 10.45
CA VAL A 230 -36.41 -5.51 9.63
C VAL A 230 -37.63 -5.04 10.41
N THR A 231 -38.23 -3.92 10.01
CA THR A 231 -39.36 -3.29 10.73
C THR A 231 -40.72 -3.68 10.17
N GLY A 232 -40.75 -4.35 9.02
CA GLY A 232 -41.96 -4.81 8.37
C GLY A 232 -41.63 -5.47 7.02
N LYS A 233 -42.68 -5.80 6.26
CA LYS A 233 -42.48 -6.35 4.91
C LYS A 233 -41.78 -5.32 4.02
N ASP A 234 -40.57 -5.65 3.56
CA ASP A 234 -39.75 -4.78 2.72
C ASP A 234 -39.43 -3.41 3.35
N SER A 235 -39.45 -3.31 4.68
CA SER A 235 -39.19 -2.10 5.46
C SER A 235 -38.03 -2.32 6.42
N TYR A 236 -37.12 -1.34 6.51
CA TYR A 236 -35.86 -1.45 7.24
C TYR A 236 -35.60 -0.19 8.06
N ALA A 237 -34.98 -0.36 9.23
CA ALA A 237 -34.30 0.69 9.96
C ALA A 237 -32.79 0.43 9.93
N PHE A 238 -31.99 1.50 9.95
CA PHE A 238 -30.54 1.44 9.85
C PHE A 238 -29.89 2.13 11.05
N GLY A 239 -28.92 1.45 11.68
CA GLY A 239 -28.10 2.00 12.75
C GLY A 239 -26.68 2.28 12.24
N PHE A 240 -26.13 3.44 12.63
CA PHE A 240 -24.85 3.93 12.11
C PHE A 240 -23.75 4.11 13.16
N GLU A 241 -24.01 3.83 14.44
CA GLU A 241 -23.04 4.06 15.53
C GLU A 241 -21.64 3.45 15.26
N LYS A 242 -21.58 2.26 14.66
CA LYS A 242 -20.31 1.62 14.28
C LYS A 242 -19.62 2.35 13.13
N LEU A 243 -20.38 2.82 12.14
CA LEU A 243 -19.87 3.65 11.04
C LEU A 243 -19.33 4.99 11.56
N GLU A 244 -20.01 5.59 12.53
CA GLU A 244 -19.56 6.82 13.20
C GLU A 244 -18.22 6.61 13.89
N LYS A 245 -18.13 5.58 14.76
CA LYS A 245 -16.89 5.21 15.46
C LYS A 245 -15.76 4.91 14.48
N TRP A 246 -16.06 4.23 13.37
CA TRP A 246 -15.11 3.96 12.29
C TRP A 246 -14.59 5.26 11.64
N VAL A 247 -15.48 6.17 11.25
CA VAL A 247 -15.11 7.41 10.56
C VAL A 247 -14.31 8.32 11.49
N GLU A 248 -14.66 8.42 12.76
CA GLU A 248 -13.88 9.17 13.76
C GLU A 248 -12.47 8.60 13.94
N MET A 249 -12.35 7.28 14.11
CA MET A 249 -11.06 6.60 14.25
C MET A 249 -10.19 6.75 13.00
N ALA A 250 -10.78 6.59 11.81
CA ALA A 250 -10.11 6.79 10.55
C ALA A 250 -9.60 8.23 10.38
N LYS A 251 -10.41 9.24 10.74
CA LYS A 251 -10.00 10.66 10.73
C LYS A 251 -8.81 10.90 11.67
N ARG A 252 -8.82 10.35 12.89
CA ARG A 252 -7.68 10.43 13.83
C ARG A 252 -6.41 9.79 13.28
N CYS A 253 -6.55 8.70 12.50
CA CYS A 253 -5.42 8.03 11.86
C CYS A 253 -4.82 8.84 10.70
N GLY A 254 -5.56 9.79 10.12
CA GLY A 254 -5.14 10.59 8.97
C GLY A 254 -5.82 10.22 7.64
N VAL A 255 -6.83 9.34 7.67
CA VAL A 255 -7.66 9.03 6.50
C VAL A 255 -8.38 10.29 6.03
N ARG A 256 -8.39 10.50 4.72
CA ARG A 256 -9.13 11.60 4.08
C ARG A 256 -10.33 11.09 3.32
N TYR A 257 -10.22 9.96 2.64
CA TYR A 257 -11.26 9.40 1.76
C TYR A 257 -11.80 8.07 2.27
N PHE A 258 -13.07 7.81 1.99
CA PHE A 258 -13.80 6.62 2.44
C PHE A 258 -14.32 5.87 1.23
N GLU A 259 -13.76 4.69 1.00
CA GLU A 259 -14.16 3.79 -0.07
C GLU A 259 -15.26 2.87 0.46
N MET A 260 -16.51 3.14 0.10
CA MET A 260 -17.66 2.40 0.60
C MET A 260 -17.70 0.99 -0.02
N SER A 261 -17.74 -0.05 0.82
CA SER A 261 -17.69 -1.44 0.38
C SER A 261 -18.69 -1.75 -0.74
N HIS A 262 -18.26 -2.57 -1.69
CA HIS A 262 -19.04 -2.99 -2.85
C HIS A 262 -20.46 -3.48 -2.52
N PHE A 263 -21.44 -2.99 -3.28
CA PHE A 263 -22.84 -3.45 -3.17
C PHE A 263 -23.12 -4.77 -3.89
N PHE A 264 -22.15 -5.34 -4.62
CA PHE A 264 -22.33 -6.60 -5.33
C PHE A 264 -21.08 -7.46 -5.26
N THR A 265 -21.25 -8.77 -5.45
CA THR A 265 -20.14 -9.73 -5.49
C THR A 265 -19.15 -9.43 -6.61
N GLN A 266 -17.86 -9.65 -6.33
CA GLN A 266 -16.77 -9.61 -7.31
C GLN A 266 -17.06 -10.49 -8.55
N TRP A 267 -16.42 -10.15 -9.67
CA TRP A 267 -16.53 -10.84 -10.95
C TRP A 267 -17.95 -10.82 -11.54
N GLY A 268 -18.40 -9.59 -11.81
CA GLY A 268 -19.54 -9.33 -12.69
C GLY A 268 -20.87 -9.11 -11.98
N ALA A 269 -20.86 -8.74 -10.69
CA ALA A 269 -22.02 -8.26 -9.94
C ALA A 269 -23.23 -9.21 -10.06
N LYS A 270 -23.02 -10.52 -9.79
CA LYS A 270 -24.08 -11.54 -9.99
C LYS A 270 -25.01 -11.65 -8.78
N HIS A 271 -24.48 -11.42 -7.58
CA HIS A 271 -25.19 -11.63 -6.31
C HIS A 271 -25.01 -10.45 -5.35
N ALA A 272 -25.84 -10.40 -4.31
CA ALA A 272 -25.67 -9.47 -3.20
C ALA A 272 -24.52 -9.92 -2.28
N PRO A 273 -23.85 -8.99 -1.56
CA PRO A 273 -22.97 -9.34 -0.46
C PRO A 273 -23.76 -9.98 0.69
N LYS A 274 -23.03 -10.58 1.64
CA LYS A 274 -23.63 -11.04 2.90
C LYS A 274 -24.07 -9.82 3.72
N ILE A 275 -25.36 -9.76 4.06
CA ILE A 275 -25.92 -8.73 4.93
C ILE A 275 -26.70 -9.43 6.05
N MET A 276 -26.29 -9.15 7.28
CA MET A 276 -26.98 -9.62 8.48
C MET A 276 -27.97 -8.55 8.95
N ALA A 277 -29.09 -8.97 9.52
CA ALA A 277 -30.10 -8.09 10.07
C ALA A 277 -30.70 -8.67 11.34
N GLU A 278 -31.21 -7.81 12.22
CA GLU A 278 -32.14 -8.20 13.27
C GLU A 278 -33.55 -8.32 12.68
N LYS A 279 -34.24 -9.42 12.99
CA LYS A 279 -35.63 -9.63 12.65
C LYS A 279 -36.30 -10.40 13.79
N ASP A 280 -37.37 -9.85 14.35
CA ASP A 280 -38.13 -10.45 15.44
C ASP A 280 -37.27 -10.84 16.66
N GLY A 281 -36.24 -10.03 16.97
CA GLY A 281 -35.29 -10.27 18.06
C GLY A 281 -34.17 -11.26 17.76
N GLU A 282 -34.11 -11.82 16.55
CA GLU A 282 -33.08 -12.77 16.13
C GLU A 282 -32.17 -12.18 15.03
N THR A 283 -30.89 -12.56 15.05
CA THR A 283 -29.96 -12.22 13.96
C THR A 283 -30.13 -13.20 12.80
N VAL A 284 -30.52 -12.69 11.63
CA VAL A 284 -30.74 -13.47 10.41
C VAL A 284 -29.84 -13.01 9.27
N LYS A 285 -29.45 -13.93 8.39
CA LYS A 285 -28.83 -13.56 7.11
C LYS A 285 -29.93 -13.12 6.16
N LEU A 286 -29.99 -11.81 5.89
CA LEU A 286 -31.01 -11.21 5.04
C LEU A 286 -30.70 -11.39 3.55
N PHE A 287 -29.43 -11.22 3.18
CA PHE A 287 -28.94 -11.38 1.81
C PHE A 287 -27.59 -12.10 1.77
N GLY A 288 -27.28 -12.70 0.63
CA GLY A 288 -26.00 -13.37 0.38
C GLY A 288 -25.89 -13.91 -1.05
N TRP A 289 -25.04 -14.92 -1.24
CA TRP A 289 -24.83 -15.56 -2.54
C TRP A 289 -26.11 -16.14 -3.17
N GLU A 290 -27.09 -16.53 -2.36
CA GLU A 290 -28.40 -16.98 -2.84
C GLU A 290 -29.23 -15.85 -3.47
N THR A 291 -28.94 -14.59 -3.12
CA THR A 291 -29.66 -13.40 -3.58
C THR A 291 -29.07 -12.91 -4.91
N LYS A 292 -29.88 -12.89 -5.97
CA LYS A 292 -29.47 -12.34 -7.27
C LYS A 292 -29.29 -10.82 -7.15
N ALA A 293 -28.24 -10.28 -7.79
CA ALA A 293 -27.98 -8.83 -7.86
C ALA A 293 -29.16 -8.04 -8.45
N SER A 294 -29.93 -8.63 -9.36
CA SER A 294 -31.14 -8.00 -9.93
C SER A 294 -32.45 -8.39 -9.21
N GLY A 295 -32.37 -8.96 -8.00
CA GLY A 295 -33.52 -9.38 -7.22
C GLY A 295 -34.34 -8.20 -6.71
N LYS A 296 -35.67 -8.27 -6.80
CA LYS A 296 -36.56 -7.16 -6.41
C LYS A 296 -36.41 -6.79 -4.93
N GLU A 297 -36.27 -7.77 -4.05
CA GLU A 297 -36.06 -7.58 -2.61
C GLU A 297 -34.77 -6.81 -2.34
N TYR A 298 -33.66 -7.25 -2.94
CA TYR A 298 -32.38 -6.57 -2.78
C TYR A 298 -32.39 -5.13 -3.31
N MET A 299 -33.05 -4.90 -4.46
CA MET A 299 -33.21 -3.54 -4.99
C MET A 299 -34.07 -2.65 -4.08
N ARG A 300 -35.11 -3.18 -3.44
CA ARG A 300 -35.89 -2.41 -2.44
C ARG A 300 -35.04 -2.07 -1.23
N PHE A 301 -34.24 -3.03 -0.74
CA PHE A 301 -33.29 -2.78 0.34
C PHE A 301 -32.31 -1.65 -0.01
N LEU A 302 -31.66 -1.69 -1.18
CA LEU A 302 -30.74 -0.61 -1.59
C LEU A 302 -31.44 0.75 -1.69
N ARG A 303 -32.69 0.79 -2.18
CA ARG A 303 -33.49 2.03 -2.25
C ARG A 303 -33.89 2.57 -0.87
N ALA A 304 -34.04 1.69 0.14
CA ALA A 304 -34.28 2.10 1.52
C ALA A 304 -32.98 2.56 2.21
N LEU A 305 -31.87 1.86 1.96
CA LEU A 305 -30.56 2.17 2.54
C LEU A 305 -30.01 3.50 2.04
N ALA A 306 -30.06 3.75 0.73
CA ALA A 306 -29.39 4.88 0.11
C ALA A 306 -29.70 6.24 0.75
N PRO A 307 -30.99 6.67 0.92
CA PRO A 307 -31.26 7.96 1.55
C PRO A 307 -30.77 8.04 2.99
N ALA A 308 -30.93 6.98 3.79
CA ALA A 308 -30.46 6.95 5.18
C ALA A 308 -28.93 7.02 5.28
N LEU A 309 -28.21 6.28 4.43
CA LEU A 309 -26.76 6.31 4.36
C LEU A 309 -26.23 7.67 3.88
N ILE A 310 -26.91 8.31 2.92
CA ILE A 310 -26.52 9.63 2.42
C ILE A 310 -26.69 10.69 3.49
N GLU A 311 -27.83 10.70 4.20
CA GLU A 311 -28.07 11.59 5.33
C GLU A 311 -26.98 11.44 6.39
N GLU A 312 -26.60 10.21 6.70
CA GLU A 312 -25.54 9.94 7.66
C GLU A 312 -24.16 10.40 7.17
N ILE A 313 -23.83 10.17 5.90
CA ILE A 313 -22.60 10.67 5.26
C ILE A 313 -22.51 12.20 5.33
N ASP A 314 -23.63 12.88 5.12
CA ASP A 314 -23.73 14.33 5.19
C ASP A 314 -23.55 14.81 6.64
N ARG A 315 -24.18 14.14 7.62
CA ARG A 315 -24.02 14.41 9.05
C ARG A 315 -22.57 14.23 9.53
N LEU A 316 -21.89 13.21 9.02
CA LEU A 316 -20.47 12.94 9.29
C LEU A 316 -19.51 13.92 8.59
N GLY A 317 -20.02 14.74 7.66
CA GLY A 317 -19.25 15.72 6.90
C GLY A 317 -18.20 15.07 5.97
N ILE A 318 -18.51 13.90 5.41
CA ILE A 318 -17.57 13.14 4.54
C ILE A 318 -18.04 13.01 3.09
N ARG A 319 -19.14 13.69 2.70
CA ARG A 319 -19.77 13.58 1.37
C ARG A 319 -18.78 13.65 0.21
N ASP A 320 -17.99 14.72 0.14
CA ASP A 320 -17.04 14.99 -0.96
C ASP A 320 -15.83 14.04 -0.99
N ARG A 321 -15.75 13.13 -0.01
CA ARG A 321 -14.62 12.22 0.16
C ARG A 321 -15.04 10.75 0.13
N CYS A 322 -16.29 10.47 -0.24
CA CYS A 322 -16.79 9.11 -0.40
C CYS A 322 -16.61 8.61 -1.84
N LEU A 323 -16.10 7.39 -1.97
CA LEU A 323 -16.03 6.64 -3.23
C LEU A 323 -16.98 5.46 -3.12
N PHE A 324 -17.81 5.24 -4.15
CA PHE A 324 -18.73 4.11 -4.21
C PHE A 324 -18.34 3.15 -5.32
N HIS A 325 -18.80 1.91 -5.18
CA HIS A 325 -18.48 0.83 -6.10
C HIS A 325 -19.72 0.16 -6.64
N VAL A 326 -19.62 -0.36 -7.87
CA VAL A 326 -20.57 -1.35 -8.36
C VAL A 326 -20.04 -2.74 -8.05
N SER A 327 -18.87 -3.10 -8.56
CA SER A 327 -18.30 -4.45 -8.45
C SER A 327 -16.83 -4.44 -8.81
N ASP A 328 -16.10 -5.44 -8.33
CA ASP A 328 -14.68 -5.58 -8.68
C ASP A 328 -14.44 -6.45 -9.93
N GLU A 329 -13.54 -5.98 -10.80
CA GLU A 329 -13.02 -6.60 -12.04
C GLU A 329 -14.05 -7.21 -13.03
N PRO A 330 -15.06 -6.45 -13.51
CA PRO A 330 -15.94 -6.93 -14.56
C PRO A 330 -15.20 -7.06 -15.91
N ASN A 331 -15.32 -8.22 -16.56
CA ASN A 331 -14.79 -8.44 -17.91
C ASN A 331 -15.89 -8.38 -18.99
N ARG A 332 -15.48 -8.40 -20.27
CA ARG A 332 -16.38 -8.28 -21.42
C ARG A 332 -17.58 -9.24 -21.40
N SER A 333 -17.38 -10.47 -20.95
CA SER A 333 -18.46 -11.48 -20.87
C SER A 333 -19.56 -11.10 -19.87
N MET A 334 -19.24 -10.20 -18.93
CA MET A 334 -20.10 -9.80 -17.81
C MET A 334 -20.77 -8.43 -18.04
N THR A 335 -20.64 -7.85 -19.24
CA THR A 335 -21.23 -6.55 -19.61
C THR A 335 -22.70 -6.43 -19.22
N ARG A 336 -23.51 -7.47 -19.45
CA ARG A 336 -24.96 -7.44 -19.23
C ARG A 336 -25.32 -7.43 -17.74
N SER A 337 -24.64 -8.22 -16.91
CA SER A 337 -24.89 -8.25 -15.46
C SER A 337 -24.37 -6.98 -14.81
N TYR A 338 -23.15 -6.55 -15.17
CA TYR A 338 -22.58 -5.30 -14.69
C TYR A 338 -23.46 -4.09 -15.01
N LYS A 339 -23.93 -3.95 -16.26
CA LYS A 339 -24.85 -2.85 -16.63
C LYS A 339 -26.13 -2.82 -15.77
N LYS A 340 -26.67 -3.99 -15.41
CA LYS A 340 -27.87 -4.07 -14.57
C LYS A 340 -27.60 -3.66 -13.12
N ALA A 341 -26.43 -3.98 -12.58
CA ALA A 341 -26.00 -3.61 -11.24
C ALA A 341 -25.56 -2.15 -11.14
N ALA A 342 -24.89 -1.63 -12.18
CA ALA A 342 -24.45 -0.24 -12.22
C ALA A 342 -25.62 0.74 -12.23
N LYS A 343 -26.71 0.43 -12.95
CA LYS A 343 -27.89 1.31 -13.06
C LYS A 343 -28.43 1.78 -11.70
N PRO A 344 -28.81 0.91 -10.74
CA PRO A 344 -29.30 1.36 -9.44
C PRO A 344 -28.23 2.09 -8.62
N VAL A 345 -26.94 1.76 -8.75
CA VAL A 345 -25.87 2.50 -8.05
C VAL A 345 -25.78 3.93 -8.56
N HIS A 346 -25.78 4.12 -9.89
CA HIS A 346 -25.81 5.45 -10.51
C HIS A 346 -27.10 6.23 -10.17
N GLU A 347 -28.25 5.56 -10.07
CA GLU A 347 -29.51 6.20 -9.66
C GLU A 347 -29.51 6.64 -8.20
N LEU A 348 -28.85 5.89 -7.31
CA LEU A 348 -28.91 6.10 -5.86
C LEU A 348 -27.75 6.94 -5.32
N PHE A 349 -26.57 6.83 -5.93
CA PHE A 349 -25.32 7.44 -5.47
C PHE A 349 -24.64 8.24 -6.58
N GLY A 350 -25.37 8.68 -7.61
CA GLY A 350 -24.81 9.41 -8.76
C GLY A 350 -24.19 10.77 -8.43
N ASP A 351 -24.45 11.33 -7.24
CA ASP A 351 -23.79 12.54 -6.74
C ASP A 351 -22.41 12.26 -6.14
N PHE A 352 -22.04 10.98 -5.97
CA PHE A 352 -20.75 10.55 -5.47
C PHE A 352 -19.89 10.00 -6.60
N LYS A 353 -18.57 10.01 -6.39
CA LYS A 353 -17.64 9.40 -7.32
C LYS A 353 -17.80 7.87 -7.29
N ILE A 354 -18.14 7.29 -8.45
CA ILE A 354 -18.26 5.83 -8.59
C ILE A 354 -17.02 5.29 -9.31
N VAL A 355 -16.28 4.44 -8.61
CA VAL A 355 -15.01 3.85 -9.05
C VAL A 355 -15.10 2.32 -9.04
N ASP A 356 -14.38 1.63 -9.92
CA ASP A 356 -14.22 0.17 -9.89
C ASP A 356 -12.90 -0.24 -10.54
N ALA A 357 -12.27 -1.32 -10.05
CA ALA A 357 -11.18 -1.96 -10.79
C ALA A 357 -11.71 -2.53 -12.11
N LEU A 358 -11.24 -1.98 -13.23
CA LEU A 358 -11.82 -2.26 -14.56
C LEU A 358 -10.80 -2.01 -15.66
N SER A 359 -10.30 -3.09 -16.27
CA SER A 359 -9.32 -3.04 -17.37
C SER A 359 -9.94 -3.12 -18.78
N GLU A 360 -11.25 -3.34 -18.90
CA GLU A 360 -11.96 -3.39 -20.20
C GLU A 360 -12.46 -2.01 -20.64
N TYR A 361 -11.64 -1.29 -21.40
CA TYR A 361 -11.95 0.06 -21.91
C TYR A 361 -13.33 0.18 -22.58
N LYS A 362 -13.84 -0.88 -23.23
CA LYS A 362 -15.17 -0.85 -23.86
C LYS A 362 -16.33 -0.68 -22.88
N LEU A 363 -16.17 -1.04 -21.60
CA LEU A 363 -17.21 -0.81 -20.59
C LEU A 363 -17.23 0.66 -20.17
N TYR A 364 -16.06 1.27 -19.98
CA TYR A 364 -15.91 2.70 -19.75
C TYR A 364 -16.47 3.53 -20.92
N ALA A 365 -16.08 3.21 -22.15
CA ALA A 365 -16.55 3.93 -23.34
C ALA A 365 -18.08 3.86 -23.57
N LYS A 366 -18.79 2.96 -22.88
CA LYS A 366 -20.25 2.84 -22.89
C LYS A 366 -20.93 3.64 -21.75
N GLY A 367 -20.16 4.34 -20.92
CA GLY A 367 -20.66 5.08 -19.76
C GLY A 367 -21.17 4.19 -18.63
N LEU A 368 -20.67 2.95 -18.51
CA LEU A 368 -21.10 2.05 -17.43
C LEU A 368 -20.43 2.34 -16.09
N ILE A 369 -19.29 3.02 -16.13
CA ILE A 369 -18.51 3.47 -14.97
C ILE A 369 -17.97 4.86 -15.29
N GLU A 370 -17.92 5.73 -14.29
CA GLU A 370 -17.39 7.08 -14.42
C GLU A 370 -15.85 7.07 -14.32
N THR A 371 -15.32 6.44 -13.28
CA THR A 371 -13.88 6.40 -13.00
C THR A 371 -13.37 4.96 -12.97
N PRO A 372 -12.96 4.38 -14.12
CA PRO A 372 -12.36 3.04 -14.14
C PRO A 372 -10.95 3.08 -13.54
N ILE A 373 -10.58 2.04 -12.81
CA ILE A 373 -9.23 1.81 -12.29
C ILE A 373 -8.62 0.63 -13.07
N PRO A 374 -7.96 0.86 -14.23
CA PRO A 374 -7.31 -0.19 -14.99
C PRO A 374 -6.04 -0.70 -14.32
N ALA A 375 -5.67 -1.96 -14.59
CA ALA A 375 -4.38 -2.48 -14.18
C ALA A 375 -3.26 -1.76 -14.96
N ASN A 376 -2.08 -1.60 -14.35
CA ASN A 376 -0.98 -0.80 -14.92
C ASN A 376 -0.44 -1.38 -16.25
N ASP A 377 -0.63 -2.66 -16.52
CA ASP A 377 -0.31 -3.29 -17.81
C ASP A 377 -1.38 -3.03 -18.89
N HIS A 378 -2.55 -2.54 -18.51
CA HIS A 378 -3.66 -2.15 -19.39
C HIS A 378 -3.92 -0.63 -19.46
N VAL A 379 -3.30 0.16 -18.57
CA VAL A 379 -3.53 1.60 -18.38
C VAL A 379 -3.32 2.44 -19.65
N GLN A 380 -2.46 1.99 -20.58
CA GLN A 380 -2.15 2.73 -21.81
C GLN A 380 -3.38 3.07 -22.65
N LYS A 381 -4.45 2.26 -22.60
CA LYS A 381 -5.69 2.52 -23.33
C LYS A 381 -6.52 3.66 -22.73
N PHE A 382 -6.25 4.04 -21.48
CA PHE A 382 -7.01 5.00 -20.68
C PHE A 382 -6.28 6.35 -20.54
N ILE A 383 -4.95 6.37 -20.65
CA ILE A 383 -4.14 7.60 -20.63
C ILE A 383 -4.65 8.58 -21.69
N GLY A 384 -4.92 9.83 -21.26
CA GLY A 384 -5.43 10.91 -22.11
C GLY A 384 -6.90 10.76 -22.52
N ARG A 385 -7.60 9.72 -22.05
CA ARG A 385 -9.03 9.45 -22.36
C ARG A 385 -9.93 9.45 -21.14
N VAL A 386 -9.36 9.22 -19.96
CA VAL A 386 -10.04 9.33 -18.66
C VAL A 386 -9.55 10.61 -17.98
N PRO A 387 -10.44 11.56 -17.59
CA PRO A 387 -10.04 12.83 -16.97
C PRO A 387 -9.27 12.64 -15.66
N GLU A 388 -9.76 11.76 -14.78
CA GLU A 388 -9.09 11.40 -13.54
C GLU A 388 -8.59 9.96 -13.66
N LEU A 389 -7.42 9.80 -14.27
CA LEU A 389 -6.83 8.48 -14.44
C LEU A 389 -6.48 7.87 -13.08
N TRP A 390 -6.93 6.64 -12.85
CA TRP A 390 -6.47 5.80 -11.76
C TRP A 390 -5.73 4.58 -12.33
N THR A 391 -4.98 3.87 -11.48
CA THR A 391 -4.40 2.57 -11.86
C THR A 391 -4.20 1.68 -10.64
N TYR A 392 -4.05 0.37 -10.87
CA TYR A 392 -3.64 -0.59 -9.84
C TYR A 392 -2.65 -1.61 -10.38
N TYR A 393 -2.09 -2.43 -9.49
CA TYR A 393 -1.53 -3.74 -9.82
C TYR A 393 -1.97 -4.74 -8.75
N CYS A 394 -1.87 -6.03 -9.06
CA CYS A 394 -2.19 -7.15 -8.18
C CYS A 394 -1.33 -8.38 -8.53
N CYS A 395 -1.82 -9.58 -8.20
CA CYS A 395 -1.17 -10.86 -8.45
C CYS A 395 -0.84 -11.14 -9.93
N SER A 396 -1.51 -10.48 -10.87
CA SER A 396 -1.39 -10.77 -12.31
C SER A 396 -0.20 -10.09 -12.99
N GLN A 397 0.26 -8.95 -12.48
CA GLN A 397 1.27 -8.09 -13.09
C GLN A 397 2.70 -8.61 -12.81
N ALA A 398 3.00 -9.78 -13.36
CA ALA A 398 4.30 -10.46 -13.28
C ALA A 398 5.15 -10.34 -14.56
N ALA A 399 4.57 -9.81 -15.64
CA ALA A 399 5.18 -9.72 -16.96
C ALA A 399 5.21 -8.27 -17.46
N HIS A 400 5.76 -8.07 -18.66
CA HIS A 400 5.79 -6.78 -19.35
C HIS A 400 6.55 -5.66 -18.62
N ASN A 401 7.42 -6.03 -17.67
CA ASN A 401 8.26 -5.12 -16.89
C ASN A 401 7.47 -4.06 -16.10
N VAL A 402 6.16 -4.20 -15.93
CA VAL A 402 5.39 -3.23 -15.14
C VAL A 402 5.78 -3.26 -13.66
N SER A 403 5.64 -2.13 -12.98
CA SER A 403 5.90 -2.01 -11.53
C SER A 403 5.02 -2.96 -10.73
N ASN A 404 5.56 -3.58 -9.67
CA ASN A 404 4.83 -4.37 -8.68
C ASN A 404 5.75 -4.63 -7.47
N ARG A 405 5.26 -5.32 -6.43
CA ARG A 405 5.93 -5.47 -5.13
C ARG A 405 6.01 -6.90 -4.61
N PHE A 406 6.23 -7.90 -5.48
CA PHE A 406 6.45 -9.28 -5.02
C PHE A 406 7.81 -9.43 -4.33
N PHE A 407 7.95 -10.44 -3.47
CA PHE A 407 9.21 -10.75 -2.77
C PHE A 407 10.39 -10.93 -3.73
N ALA A 408 10.16 -11.63 -4.84
CA ALA A 408 11.19 -11.94 -5.81
C ALA A 408 11.48 -10.79 -6.80
N MET A 409 10.76 -9.67 -6.74
CA MET A 409 11.07 -8.50 -7.55
C MET A 409 12.09 -7.59 -6.84
N PRO A 410 13.01 -6.94 -7.57
CA PRO A 410 13.87 -5.89 -7.03
C PRO A 410 13.03 -4.75 -6.42
N SER A 411 13.49 -4.14 -5.33
CA SER A 411 12.74 -3.07 -4.65
C SER A 411 12.56 -1.82 -5.53
N MET A 412 13.49 -1.57 -6.45
CA MET A 412 13.34 -0.51 -7.46
C MET A 412 12.04 -0.65 -8.28
N ARG A 413 11.66 -1.89 -8.63
CA ARG A 413 10.41 -2.19 -9.38
C ARG A 413 9.14 -1.79 -8.62
N ASN A 414 9.21 -1.68 -7.29
CA ASN A 414 8.16 -1.16 -6.43
C ASN A 414 8.18 0.39 -6.42
N ARG A 415 9.36 0.98 -6.19
CA ARG A 415 9.53 2.44 -6.03
C ARG A 415 9.30 3.24 -7.33
N VAL A 416 9.69 2.70 -8.49
CA VAL A 416 9.56 3.37 -9.80
C VAL A 416 8.13 3.79 -10.14
N LEU A 417 7.14 3.15 -9.51
CA LEU A 417 5.73 3.50 -9.63
C LEU A 417 5.52 5.01 -9.40
N GLY A 418 6.19 5.62 -8.42
CA GLY A 418 6.07 7.05 -8.11
C GLY A 418 6.30 7.96 -9.32
N LEU A 419 7.37 7.66 -10.08
CA LEU A 419 7.73 8.40 -11.28
C LEU A 419 6.69 8.22 -12.40
N GLN A 420 6.18 6.99 -12.54
CA GLN A 420 5.15 6.65 -13.52
C GLN A 420 3.82 7.36 -13.22
N LEU A 421 3.40 7.36 -11.95
CA LEU A 421 2.19 8.05 -11.50
C LEU A 421 2.28 9.56 -11.75
N TYR A 422 3.43 10.17 -11.45
CA TYR A 422 3.68 11.59 -11.73
C TYR A 422 3.59 11.91 -13.23
N LYS A 423 4.34 11.16 -14.06
CA LYS A 423 4.45 11.42 -15.50
C LYS A 423 3.08 11.39 -16.18
N PHE A 424 2.25 10.41 -15.83
CA PHE A 424 0.93 10.23 -16.44
C PHE A 424 -0.20 10.94 -15.70
N GLY A 425 0.12 11.74 -14.68
CA GLY A 425 -0.85 12.56 -13.95
C GLY A 425 -1.93 11.75 -13.24
N VAL A 426 -1.58 10.55 -12.75
CA VAL A 426 -2.50 9.63 -12.08
C VAL A 426 -3.04 10.27 -10.80
N LYS A 427 -4.35 10.18 -10.60
CA LYS A 427 -5.10 10.80 -9.49
C LYS A 427 -5.38 9.84 -8.34
N GLY A 428 -5.44 8.54 -8.61
CA GLY A 428 -5.48 7.56 -7.55
C GLY A 428 -4.84 6.22 -7.90
N PHE A 429 -4.39 5.54 -6.85
CA PHE A 429 -3.75 4.24 -6.92
C PHE A 429 -4.45 3.27 -5.96
N LEU A 430 -4.70 2.07 -6.46
CA LEU A 430 -5.32 0.99 -5.68
C LEU A 430 -4.36 -0.19 -5.55
N HIS A 431 -4.41 -0.86 -4.40
CA HIS A 431 -3.93 -2.21 -4.25
C HIS A 431 -4.90 -3.02 -3.36
N TRP A 432 -5.06 -4.32 -3.61
CA TRP A 432 -6.09 -5.14 -2.97
C TRP A 432 -5.67 -5.76 -1.61
N GLY A 433 -4.37 -5.85 -1.35
CA GLY A 433 -3.80 -6.51 -0.17
C GLY A 433 -2.91 -5.61 0.70
N TYR A 434 -3.49 -4.94 1.72
CA TYR A 434 -2.70 -4.37 2.82
C TYR A 434 -2.34 -5.44 3.85
N ASN A 435 -3.34 -6.19 4.30
CA ASN A 435 -3.26 -7.21 5.34
C ASN A 435 -4.21 -8.41 5.06
N PHE A 436 -4.31 -8.87 3.81
CA PHE A 436 -5.15 -10.02 3.48
C PHE A 436 -4.48 -11.33 3.92
N TYR A 437 -4.95 -11.89 5.04
CA TYR A 437 -4.41 -13.09 5.69
C TYR A 437 -5.29 -14.34 5.50
N PHE A 438 -5.88 -14.47 4.32
CA PHE A 438 -6.47 -15.73 3.88
C PHE A 438 -5.74 -16.28 2.64
N SER A 439 -5.98 -17.56 2.35
CA SER A 439 -5.74 -18.11 1.02
C SER A 439 -6.70 -17.50 0.00
N GLN A 440 -6.41 -17.69 -1.29
CA GLN A 440 -7.33 -17.30 -2.37
C GLN A 440 -8.76 -17.76 -2.09
N TYR A 441 -9.71 -16.90 -2.44
CA TYR A 441 -11.14 -17.06 -2.22
C TYR A 441 -11.55 -17.12 -0.75
N SER A 442 -10.68 -16.65 0.15
CA SER A 442 -10.90 -16.65 1.60
C SER A 442 -11.24 -18.04 2.15
N ILE A 443 -10.69 -19.11 1.56
CA ILE A 443 -11.06 -20.50 1.90
C ILE A 443 -10.45 -20.96 3.23
N ARG A 444 -9.26 -20.44 3.58
CA ARG A 444 -8.53 -20.82 4.80
C ARG A 444 -7.71 -19.64 5.31
N GLU A 445 -7.65 -19.48 6.62
CA GLU A 445 -6.71 -18.58 7.29
C GLU A 445 -5.27 -19.01 7.02
N ILE A 446 -4.37 -18.04 6.88
CA ILE A 446 -2.94 -18.31 6.74
C ILE A 446 -2.17 -17.69 7.91
N ASP A 447 -1.04 -18.29 8.25
CA ASP A 447 -0.03 -17.65 9.08
C ASP A 447 0.85 -16.76 8.17
N PRO A 448 0.79 -15.41 8.29
CA PRO A 448 1.55 -14.51 7.41
C PRO A 448 3.07 -14.66 7.55
N PHE A 449 3.57 -15.26 8.64
CA PHE A 449 4.99 -15.53 8.83
C PHE A 449 5.47 -16.80 8.11
N ALA A 450 4.55 -17.67 7.67
CA ALA A 450 4.88 -18.95 7.05
C ALA A 450 4.34 -19.11 5.62
N VAL A 451 3.18 -18.51 5.32
CA VAL A 451 2.50 -18.59 4.03
C VAL A 451 2.29 -17.18 3.50
N THR A 452 3.01 -16.85 2.42
CA THR A 452 3.09 -15.48 1.87
C THR A 452 2.47 -15.35 0.48
N ASP A 453 1.97 -16.45 -0.07
CA ASP A 453 1.51 -16.64 -1.45
C ASP A 453 0.02 -16.99 -1.55
N ALA A 454 -0.74 -16.70 -0.48
CA ALA A 454 -2.16 -17.01 -0.32
C ALA A 454 -2.48 -18.50 -0.61
N GLY A 455 -1.61 -19.41 -0.17
CA GLY A 455 -1.78 -20.86 -0.38
C GLY A 455 -1.36 -21.32 -1.77
N GLY A 456 -0.35 -20.67 -2.35
CA GLY A 456 0.19 -20.96 -3.69
C GLY A 456 -0.61 -20.35 -4.85
N ALA A 457 -1.59 -19.50 -4.57
CA ALA A 457 -2.44 -18.89 -5.59
C ALA A 457 -1.83 -17.62 -6.20
N PHE A 458 -1.08 -16.84 -5.41
CA PHE A 458 -0.51 -15.55 -5.80
C PHE A 458 1.00 -15.54 -5.55
N SER A 459 1.74 -14.62 -6.18
CA SER A 459 3.17 -14.50 -5.87
C SER A 459 3.37 -14.05 -4.43
N SER A 460 4.43 -14.53 -3.78
CA SER A 460 4.76 -14.21 -2.40
C SER A 460 4.90 -12.70 -2.22
N GLY A 461 4.15 -12.15 -1.25
CA GLY A 461 4.09 -10.71 -0.98
C GLY A 461 2.96 -9.95 -1.70
N ASP A 462 2.13 -10.59 -2.51
CA ASP A 462 1.01 -9.89 -3.13
C ASP A 462 -0.09 -9.53 -2.12
N SER A 463 -0.51 -10.47 -1.26
CA SER A 463 -1.71 -10.30 -0.43
C SER A 463 -1.54 -9.38 0.79
N PHE A 464 -0.32 -9.02 1.18
CA PHE A 464 -0.08 -8.12 2.31
C PHE A 464 1.28 -7.42 2.27
N VAL A 465 1.37 -6.29 2.97
CA VAL A 465 2.59 -5.48 3.18
C VAL A 465 2.87 -5.19 4.65
N VAL A 466 2.05 -5.71 5.56
CA VAL A 466 2.30 -5.70 7.00
C VAL A 466 2.08 -7.09 7.58
N TYR A 467 2.76 -7.38 8.68
CA TYR A 467 2.65 -8.61 9.44
C TYR A 467 1.97 -8.34 10.78
N PRO A 468 1.24 -9.31 11.34
CA PRO A 468 0.59 -9.12 12.61
C PRO A 468 1.56 -9.27 13.79
N GLY A 469 1.89 -8.15 14.43
CA GLY A 469 2.71 -8.14 15.65
C GLY A 469 1.94 -8.65 16.87
N LYS A 470 2.67 -9.21 17.84
CA LYS A 470 2.07 -9.94 18.98
C LYS A 470 1.21 -9.08 19.90
N ASP A 471 1.48 -7.78 19.96
CA ASP A 471 0.80 -6.79 20.79
C ASP A 471 -0.42 -6.15 20.11
N GLY A 472 -0.70 -6.52 18.86
CA GLY A 472 -1.74 -5.89 18.04
C GLY A 472 -1.25 -4.68 17.24
N THR A 473 0.06 -4.38 17.26
CA THR A 473 0.70 -3.39 16.40
C THR A 473 1.25 -4.08 15.15
N PRO A 474 1.12 -3.53 13.94
CA PRO A 474 1.68 -4.15 12.74
C PRO A 474 3.21 -4.09 12.74
N LEU A 475 3.85 -5.17 12.29
CA LEU A 475 5.24 -5.16 11.86
C LEU A 475 5.29 -4.86 10.36
N LEU A 476 6.31 -4.14 9.91
CA LEU A 476 6.39 -3.67 8.53
C LEU A 476 7.03 -4.73 7.63
N SER A 477 6.57 -4.80 6.37
CA SER A 477 7.42 -5.32 5.30
C SER A 477 8.37 -4.23 4.81
N LEU A 478 9.55 -4.61 4.33
CA LEU A 478 10.52 -3.76 3.65
C LEU A 478 9.88 -3.06 2.45
N ARG A 479 8.93 -3.72 1.78
CA ARG A 479 8.21 -3.19 0.63
C ARG A 479 7.35 -1.98 0.95
N LEU A 480 6.88 -1.83 2.18
CA LEU A 480 6.00 -0.72 2.55
C LEU A 480 6.76 0.64 2.61
N PRO A 481 7.90 0.76 3.32
CA PRO A 481 8.76 1.94 3.20
C PRO A 481 9.23 2.22 1.76
N VAL A 482 9.60 1.19 0.99
CA VAL A 482 10.00 1.36 -0.42
C VAL A 482 8.85 1.90 -1.28
N PHE A 483 7.61 1.50 -1.02
CA PHE A 483 6.45 2.07 -1.70
C PHE A 483 6.25 3.55 -1.31
N MET A 484 6.44 3.88 -0.03
CA MET A 484 6.40 5.26 0.46
C MET A 484 7.48 6.13 -0.19
N ASP A 485 8.69 5.61 -0.43
CA ASP A 485 9.72 6.31 -1.22
C ASP A 485 9.19 6.70 -2.61
N GLY A 486 8.43 5.82 -3.28
CA GLY A 486 7.79 6.13 -4.56
C GLY A 486 6.76 7.25 -4.45
N LEU A 487 5.93 7.24 -3.39
CA LEU A 487 4.97 8.33 -3.14
C LEU A 487 5.68 9.67 -2.87
N GLN A 488 6.83 9.65 -2.20
CA GLN A 488 7.64 10.83 -1.93
C GLN A 488 8.33 11.35 -3.20
N ASP A 489 8.81 10.46 -4.07
CA ASP A 489 9.37 10.84 -5.37
C ASP A 489 8.33 11.53 -6.26
N MET A 490 7.09 11.04 -6.27
CA MET A 490 5.96 11.71 -6.94
C MET A 490 5.75 13.11 -6.37
N ARG A 491 5.72 13.26 -5.04
CA ARG A 491 5.51 14.57 -4.37
C ARG A 491 6.66 15.55 -4.59
N ALA A 492 7.90 15.06 -4.70
CA ALA A 492 9.05 15.88 -5.02
C ALA A 492 8.98 16.42 -6.45
N LEU A 493 8.56 15.58 -7.40
CA LEU A 493 8.31 16.02 -8.78
C LEU A 493 7.15 17.02 -8.86
N GLN A 494 6.10 16.86 -8.05
CA GLN A 494 5.01 17.84 -7.94
C GLN A 494 5.50 19.18 -7.34
N LEU A 495 6.40 19.14 -6.36
CA LEU A 495 7.04 20.33 -5.82
C LEU A 495 7.88 21.04 -6.89
N LEU A 496 8.69 20.28 -7.63
CA LEU A 496 9.47 20.82 -8.73
C LEU A 496 8.57 21.43 -9.81
N GLU A 497 7.45 20.78 -10.12
CA GLU A 497 6.44 21.30 -11.05
C GLU A 497 5.84 22.62 -10.57
N SER A 498 5.57 22.78 -9.26
CA SER A 498 5.08 24.07 -8.74
C SER A 498 6.12 25.19 -8.77
N LEU A 499 7.41 24.85 -8.76
CA LEU A 499 8.51 25.81 -8.76
C LEU A 499 8.98 26.20 -10.17
N ALA A 500 8.99 25.25 -11.10
CA ALA A 500 9.63 25.39 -12.42
C ALA A 500 8.71 25.05 -13.60
N GLY A 501 7.47 24.63 -13.33
CA GLY A 501 6.53 24.18 -14.34
C GLY A 501 6.71 22.70 -14.74
N ARG A 502 5.64 22.12 -15.27
CA ARG A 502 5.55 20.70 -15.63
C ARG A 502 6.57 20.25 -16.67
N GLU A 503 6.80 21.08 -17.69
CA GLU A 503 7.75 20.78 -18.76
C GLU A 503 9.16 20.58 -18.20
N LYS A 504 9.60 21.46 -17.29
CA LYS A 504 10.92 21.35 -16.67
C LYS A 504 11.01 20.13 -15.75
N ALA A 505 9.99 19.86 -14.95
CA ALA A 505 9.97 18.69 -14.08
C ALA A 505 10.03 17.36 -14.87
N LEU A 506 9.31 17.27 -15.99
CA LEU A 506 9.39 16.13 -16.91
C LEU A 506 10.78 16.02 -17.57
N ALA A 507 11.38 17.14 -17.97
CA ALA A 507 12.72 17.14 -18.55
C ALA A 507 13.78 16.63 -17.55
N VAL A 508 13.68 16.99 -16.27
CA VAL A 508 14.58 16.49 -15.20
C VAL A 508 14.36 15.00 -14.93
N LEU A 509 13.09 14.56 -14.92
CA LEU A 509 12.72 13.15 -14.75
C LEU A 509 13.34 12.28 -15.87
N GLU A 510 13.18 12.71 -17.12
CA GLU A 510 13.57 11.92 -18.29
C GLU A 510 15.00 12.17 -18.77
N GLU A 511 15.77 12.97 -18.03
CA GLU A 511 17.15 13.26 -18.36
C GLU A 511 17.98 11.98 -18.50
N GLY A 512 18.65 11.84 -19.65
CA GLY A 512 19.48 10.68 -19.98
C GLY A 512 18.74 9.45 -20.48
N LEU A 513 17.40 9.47 -20.55
CA LEU A 513 16.64 8.34 -21.10
C LEU A 513 16.70 8.31 -22.63
N THR A 514 16.97 7.12 -23.18
CA THR A 514 16.95 6.89 -24.65
C THR A 514 15.54 6.72 -25.20
N LYS A 515 14.56 6.41 -24.34
CA LYS A 515 13.14 6.30 -24.64
C LYS A 515 12.34 6.97 -23.54
N PRO A 516 11.18 7.57 -23.86
CA PRO A 516 10.31 8.14 -22.83
C PRO A 516 9.93 7.07 -21.79
N LEU A 517 9.93 7.46 -20.52
CA LEU A 517 9.46 6.64 -19.40
C LEU A 517 8.01 6.18 -19.64
N THR A 518 7.73 4.90 -19.55
CA THR A 518 6.35 4.40 -19.56
C THR A 518 6.11 3.51 -18.35
N PHE A 519 4.90 2.95 -18.21
CA PHE A 519 4.65 1.89 -17.23
C PHE A 519 5.47 0.63 -17.49
N ARG A 520 6.02 0.45 -18.71
CA ARG A 520 6.75 -0.77 -19.14
C ARG A 520 8.21 -0.51 -19.52
N ASP A 521 8.54 0.71 -19.92
CA ASP A 521 9.85 1.11 -20.42
C ASP A 521 10.49 2.09 -19.43
N TYR A 522 11.47 1.61 -18.68
CA TYR A 522 12.31 2.36 -17.77
C TYR A 522 13.63 1.61 -17.54
N PRO A 523 14.73 2.27 -17.16
CA PRO A 523 15.98 1.59 -16.80
C PRO A 523 15.79 0.65 -15.61
N HIS A 524 16.53 -0.46 -15.56
CA HIS A 524 16.34 -1.56 -14.59
C HIS A 524 17.44 -1.59 -13.51
N GLU A 525 18.00 -0.44 -13.18
CA GLU A 525 19.10 -0.27 -12.23
C GLU A 525 18.70 0.57 -11.00
N ASP A 526 19.15 0.16 -9.81
CA ASP A 526 18.88 0.87 -8.56
C ASP A 526 19.51 2.28 -8.57
N GLU A 527 20.73 2.39 -9.09
CA GLU A 527 21.51 3.63 -9.20
C GLU A 527 20.78 4.66 -10.06
N TRP A 528 20.17 4.25 -11.18
CA TRP A 528 19.40 5.16 -12.02
C TRP A 528 18.25 5.81 -11.24
N LEU A 529 17.49 5.01 -10.47
CA LEU A 529 16.36 5.53 -9.71
C LEU A 529 16.81 6.50 -8.60
N LEU A 530 17.93 6.17 -7.95
CA LEU A 530 18.53 7.04 -6.92
C LEU A 530 19.06 8.34 -7.53
N ASP A 531 19.71 8.27 -8.68
CA ASP A 531 20.23 9.43 -9.41
C ASP A 531 19.10 10.35 -9.89
N VAL A 532 17.98 9.78 -10.38
CA VAL A 532 16.77 10.57 -10.70
C VAL A 532 16.35 11.38 -9.48
N ARG A 533 16.32 10.75 -8.31
CA ARG A 533 15.90 11.45 -7.10
C ARG A 533 16.86 12.57 -6.71
N GLU A 534 18.17 12.33 -6.78
CA GLU A 534 19.18 13.36 -6.51
C GLU A 534 19.11 14.51 -7.53
N ARG A 535 18.83 14.23 -8.81
CA ARG A 535 18.57 15.26 -9.84
C ARG A 535 17.37 16.13 -9.48
N VAL A 536 16.26 15.52 -9.07
CA VAL A 536 15.04 16.24 -8.65
C VAL A 536 15.33 17.13 -7.44
N ASN A 537 16.03 16.61 -6.42
CA ASN A 537 16.40 17.39 -5.24
C ASN A 537 17.31 18.59 -5.57
N ARG A 538 18.31 18.41 -6.44
CA ARG A 538 19.15 19.52 -6.93
C ARG A 538 18.33 20.58 -7.65
N ALA A 539 17.43 20.16 -8.54
CA ALA A 539 16.55 21.09 -9.25
C ALA A 539 15.64 21.85 -8.27
N ILE A 540 15.03 21.17 -7.29
CA ILE A 540 14.22 21.83 -6.25
C ILE A 540 15.05 22.88 -5.51
N SER A 541 16.27 22.54 -5.09
CA SER A 541 17.16 23.47 -4.39
C SER A 541 17.49 24.71 -5.23
N GLU A 542 17.77 24.52 -6.53
CA GLU A 542 18.04 25.62 -7.47
C GLU A 542 16.84 26.57 -7.61
N TYR A 543 15.64 26.04 -7.86
CA TYR A 543 14.45 26.87 -8.11
C TYR A 543 13.86 27.47 -6.83
N ALA A 544 13.91 26.77 -5.70
CA ALA A 544 13.53 27.34 -4.41
C ALA A 544 14.45 28.51 -4.03
N GLY A 545 15.75 28.40 -4.31
CA GLY A 545 16.70 29.49 -4.10
C GLY A 545 16.51 30.70 -5.02
N LYS A 546 15.95 30.51 -6.23
CA LYS A 546 15.57 31.60 -7.13
C LYS A 546 14.30 32.32 -6.64
N ALA A 547 13.26 31.57 -6.30
CA ALA A 547 12.01 32.14 -5.79
C ALA A 547 12.24 33.01 -4.53
N ALA A 548 13.06 32.54 -3.59
CA ALA A 548 13.40 33.29 -2.39
C ALA A 548 14.16 34.61 -2.65
N LYS A 549 14.83 34.76 -3.81
CA LYS A 549 15.53 35.99 -4.22
C LYS A 549 14.64 36.96 -5.01
N GLU A 550 13.52 36.48 -5.57
CA GLU A 550 12.56 37.31 -6.29
C GLU A 550 11.49 37.90 -5.33
N GLU A 551 11.30 37.30 -4.17
CA GLU A 551 10.37 37.75 -3.10
C GLU A 551 11.00 38.70 -2.07
N GLY A 552 12.34 38.79 -2.01
CA GLY A 552 13.08 39.68 -1.11
C GLY A 552 13.74 40.84 -1.85
#